data_AF-A0A3N4LUE6-F1
#
_entry.id   AF-A0A3N4LUE6-F1
#
_cell.length_a   1.000
_cell.length_b   1.000
_cell.length_c   1.000
_cell.angle_alpha   90.00
_cell.angle_beta   90.00
_cell.angle_gamma   90.00
#
_symmetry.space_group_name_H-M   'P 1'
#
loop_
_entity.id
_entity.type
_entity.pdbx_description
1 polymer ?
#
loop_
_entity_poly.entity_id
_entity_poly.type
_entity_poly.pdbx_seq_one_letter_code
_entity_poly.pdbx_strand_id
1 'polypeptide(L)'
;MSEFPSLVVDRPSGNIKMVEHPVLQSKSSMSIAGILDKYIIVITKSMVIGKIRGHSVYKIQATEFLPLQEPTLHDHDEDAYLALLQTHLRTGPMYYSYSFDLTNSMQRQSTADHSLPLWQQADDRFFWTNRTLLTCEARHHLSVDSFILPVFFGFLAITTTRIKNTPMIFILITRKSRHRAGTRYFARGVDENGSVANFNETEQILIIGDAGAI
;
A
#
# COMPACT_ATOMS: atom_id res chain seq x y z
N MET A 1 -18.77 -12.10 18.90
CA MET A 1 -17.31 -11.98 19.15
C MET A 1 -16.62 -12.23 17.84
N SER A 2 -15.73 -11.35 17.37
CA SER A 2 -15.01 -11.57 16.11
C SER A 2 -13.96 -12.66 16.31
N GLU A 3 -14.00 -13.73 15.50
CA GLU A 3 -13.04 -14.84 15.52
C GLU A 3 -11.70 -14.51 14.84
N PHE A 4 -11.53 -13.26 14.38
CA PHE A 4 -10.35 -12.85 13.64
C PHE A 4 -9.25 -12.31 14.57
N PRO A 5 -8.00 -12.73 14.35
CA PRO A 5 -6.87 -12.22 15.12
C PRO A 5 -6.77 -10.71 14.90
N SER A 6 -6.58 -9.96 15.98
CA SER A 6 -6.64 -8.50 15.97
C SER A 6 -5.31 -7.91 16.39
N LEU A 7 -4.85 -6.90 15.65
CA LEU A 7 -3.67 -6.11 16.01
C LEU A 7 -4.08 -5.01 16.99
N VAL A 8 -3.56 -5.06 18.22
CA VAL A 8 -3.88 -4.13 19.30
C VAL A 8 -2.66 -3.27 19.59
N VAL A 9 -2.88 -1.95 19.65
CA VAL A 9 -1.87 -0.96 20.03
C VAL A 9 -2.12 -0.56 21.49
N ASP A 10 -1.12 -0.77 22.34
CA ASP A 10 -1.14 -0.31 23.73
C ASP A 10 -0.70 1.16 23.81
N ARG A 11 -1.65 2.08 23.90
CA ARG A 11 -1.40 3.53 23.76
C ARG A 11 -0.37 4.13 24.75
N PRO A 12 -0.28 3.71 26.02
CA PRO A 12 0.75 4.24 26.92
C PRO A 12 2.17 3.80 26.54
N SER A 13 2.34 2.59 26.00
CA SER A 13 3.66 2.03 25.68
C SER A 13 4.02 2.12 24.21
N GLY A 14 3.05 2.34 23.32
CA GLY A 14 3.21 2.27 21.86
C GLY A 14 3.38 0.86 21.32
N ASN A 15 3.42 -0.15 22.18
CA ASN A 15 3.67 -1.53 21.78
C ASN A 15 2.49 -2.10 21.00
N ILE A 16 2.81 -2.87 19.97
CA ILE A 16 1.85 -3.54 19.11
C ILE A 16 1.84 -5.04 19.42
N LYS A 17 0.66 -5.61 19.68
CA LYS A 17 0.50 -7.04 19.99
C LYS A 17 -0.69 -7.66 19.25
N MET A 18 -0.58 -8.94 18.92
CA MET A 18 -1.71 -9.72 18.41
C MET A 18 -2.57 -10.23 19.57
N VAL A 19 -3.88 -10.09 19.44
CA VAL A 19 -4.86 -10.59 20.40
C VAL A 19 -5.94 -11.35 19.63
N GLU A 20 -6.18 -12.61 20.00
CA GLU A 20 -7.19 -13.47 19.35
C GLU A 20 -8.62 -13.02 19.67
N HIS A 21 -8.84 -12.47 20.86
CA HIS A 21 -10.15 -12.03 21.34
C HIS A 21 -10.06 -10.64 22.01
N PRO A 22 -10.07 -9.55 21.23
CA PRO A 22 -10.06 -8.22 21.80
C PRO A 22 -11.39 -7.93 22.52
N VAL A 23 -11.31 -7.32 23.69
CA VAL A 23 -12.47 -6.66 24.32
C VAL A 23 -12.74 -5.38 23.53
N LEU A 24 -13.77 -5.37 22.68
CA LEU A 24 -14.10 -4.24 21.81
C LEU A 24 -14.45 -3.00 22.65
N GLN A 25 -13.58 -1.99 22.61
CA GLN A 25 -13.92 -0.61 22.99
C GLN A 25 -13.67 0.41 21.87
N SER A 26 -13.17 0.01 20.68
CA SER A 26 -12.62 0.98 19.71
C SER A 26 -12.90 0.66 18.23
N LYS A 27 -12.87 1.72 17.42
CA LYS A 27 -13.12 1.81 15.97
C LYS A 27 -12.58 0.61 15.17
N SER A 28 -13.44 -0.03 14.37
CA SER A 28 -13.03 -0.98 13.36
C SER A 28 -12.44 -0.25 12.13
N SER A 29 -11.19 -0.55 11.79
CA SER A 29 -10.51 -0.03 10.61
C SER A 29 -10.13 -1.20 9.70
N MET A 30 -10.45 -1.10 8.40
CA MET A 30 -10.44 -2.26 7.51
C MET A 30 -9.05 -2.63 6.95
N SER A 31 -8.08 -1.72 6.89
CA SER A 31 -6.74 -2.03 6.36
C SER A 31 -5.67 -1.05 6.85
N ILE A 32 -4.54 -1.58 7.29
CA ILE A 32 -3.35 -0.79 7.67
C ILE A 32 -2.54 -0.56 6.40
N ALA A 33 -2.36 0.70 6.02
CA ALA A 33 -1.48 1.06 4.91
C ALA A 33 -0.02 1.01 5.35
N GLY A 34 0.27 1.37 6.60
CA GLY A 34 1.63 1.43 7.12
C GLY A 34 1.78 1.94 8.54
N ILE A 35 3.02 1.90 9.01
CA ILE A 35 3.46 2.54 10.25
C ILE A 35 4.56 3.54 9.87
N LEU A 36 4.43 4.77 10.37
CA LEU A 36 5.50 5.75 10.52
C LEU A 36 5.86 5.76 12.01
N ASP A 37 7.13 6.01 12.36
CA ASP A 37 7.71 5.92 13.71
C ASP A 37 6.73 6.11 14.90
N LYS A 38 5.89 7.17 14.87
CA LYS A 38 4.88 7.46 15.91
C LYS A 38 3.41 7.28 15.49
N TYR A 39 3.11 6.98 14.23
CA TYR A 39 1.75 6.97 13.68
C TYR A 39 1.47 5.73 12.83
N ILE A 40 0.29 5.13 13.02
CA ILE A 40 -0.28 4.16 12.09
C ILE A 40 -1.08 4.92 11.03
N ILE A 41 -0.81 4.60 9.76
CA ILE A 41 -1.60 5.08 8.63
C ILE A 41 -2.64 4.01 8.29
N VAL A 42 -3.90 4.39 8.39
CA VAL A 42 -5.05 3.53 8.11
C VAL A 42 -5.78 4.00 6.88
N ILE A 43 -6.16 3.08 6.00
CA ILE A 43 -7.05 3.36 4.86
C ILE A 43 -8.49 3.34 5.38
N THR A 44 -9.14 4.50 5.39
CA THR A 44 -10.52 4.64 5.88
C THR A 44 -11.54 4.61 4.74
N LYS A 45 -11.12 5.01 3.53
CA LYS A 45 -11.99 4.99 2.36
C LYS A 45 -11.20 4.65 1.11
N SER A 46 -11.75 3.75 0.31
CA SER A 46 -11.24 3.39 -1.02
C SER A 46 -12.39 3.23 -2.00
N MET A 47 -12.07 3.32 -3.29
CA MET A 47 -13.01 3.08 -4.39
C MET A 47 -12.47 1.98 -5.29
N VAL A 48 -13.34 1.05 -5.70
CA VAL A 48 -12.99 0.06 -6.72
C VAL A 48 -12.86 0.79 -8.06
N ILE A 49 -11.74 0.59 -8.75
CA ILE A 49 -11.50 1.19 -10.08
C ILE A 49 -11.61 0.18 -11.22
N GLY A 50 -11.68 -1.12 -10.90
CA GLY A 50 -11.86 -2.19 -11.86
C GLY A 50 -11.31 -3.51 -11.32
N LYS A 51 -11.28 -4.52 -12.19
CA LYS A 51 -10.70 -5.83 -11.89
C LYS A 51 -9.61 -6.17 -12.89
N ILE A 52 -8.57 -6.85 -12.42
CA ILE A 52 -7.49 -7.43 -13.24
C ILE A 52 -7.53 -8.93 -13.01
N ARG A 53 -7.86 -9.73 -14.03
CA ARG A 53 -8.00 -11.20 -13.92
C ARG A 53 -8.90 -11.64 -12.74
N GLY A 54 -10.03 -10.94 -12.53
CA GLY A 54 -10.95 -11.20 -11.42
C GLY A 54 -10.57 -10.57 -10.08
N HIS A 55 -9.36 -10.03 -9.93
CA HIS A 55 -8.92 -9.36 -8.69
C HIS A 55 -9.35 -7.89 -8.67
N SER A 56 -10.11 -7.50 -7.65
CA SER A 56 -10.53 -6.11 -7.45
C SER A 56 -9.33 -5.21 -7.14
N VAL A 57 -9.29 -4.07 -7.81
CA VAL A 57 -8.29 -3.04 -7.59
C VAL A 57 -8.94 -1.78 -7.03
N TYR A 58 -8.31 -1.22 -6.00
CA TYR A 58 -8.83 -0.12 -5.22
C TYR A 58 -7.93 1.10 -5.35
N LYS A 59 -8.53 2.28 -5.49
CA LYS A 59 -7.86 3.58 -5.33
C LYS A 59 -8.17 4.12 -3.95
N ILE A 60 -7.15 4.55 -3.22
CA ILE A 60 -7.30 5.17 -1.90
C ILE A 60 -7.98 6.53 -2.06
N GLN A 61 -8.98 6.81 -1.23
CA GLN A 61 -9.70 8.09 -1.21
C GLN A 61 -9.45 8.87 0.09
N ALA A 62 -9.29 8.17 1.22
CA ALA A 62 -9.00 8.80 2.50
C ALA A 62 -8.16 7.88 3.40
N THR A 63 -7.32 8.52 4.20
CA THR A 63 -6.46 7.90 5.19
C THR A 63 -6.57 8.64 6.53
N GLU A 64 -6.42 7.93 7.64
CA GLU A 64 -6.35 8.50 8.99
C GLU A 64 -4.97 8.18 9.59
N PHE A 65 -4.40 9.12 10.33
CA PHE A 65 -3.18 8.94 11.09
C PHE A 65 -3.57 8.71 12.55
N LEU A 66 -3.21 7.56 13.09
CA LEU A 66 -3.48 7.20 14.47
C LEU A 66 -2.17 7.21 15.25
N PRO A 67 -2.00 8.05 16.27
CA PRO A 67 -0.78 8.04 17.07
C PRO A 67 -0.64 6.71 17.82
N LEU A 68 0.57 6.14 17.81
CA LEU A 68 0.91 4.93 18.56
C LEU A 68 0.94 5.19 20.06
N GLN A 69 1.46 6.36 20.45
CA GLN A 69 1.53 6.83 21.83
C GLN A 69 0.77 8.14 22.00
N GLU A 70 0.19 8.35 23.17
CA GLU A 70 -0.39 9.67 23.47
C GLU A 70 0.73 10.73 23.49
N PRO A 71 0.57 11.84 22.73
CA PRO A 71 1.60 12.87 22.67
C PRO A 71 1.74 13.49 24.06
N THR A 72 2.94 13.37 24.64
CA THR A 72 3.26 13.93 25.96
C THR A 72 3.50 15.43 25.90
N LEU A 73 3.95 15.94 24.74
CA LEU A 73 4.18 17.34 24.45
C LEU A 73 3.70 17.64 23.03
N HIS A 74 3.14 18.83 22.83
CA HIS A 74 2.70 19.30 21.53
C HIS A 74 3.88 19.92 20.78
N ASP A 75 4.18 19.40 19.60
CA ASP A 75 5.24 19.88 18.71
C ASP A 75 4.61 20.48 17.45
N HIS A 76 4.79 21.79 17.26
CA HIS A 76 4.24 22.51 16.11
C HIS A 76 4.90 22.08 14.79
N ASP A 77 6.17 21.66 14.83
CA ASP A 77 6.84 21.16 13.63
C ASP A 77 6.25 19.81 13.22
N GLU A 78 5.93 18.95 14.19
CA GLU A 78 5.23 17.67 13.97
C GLU A 78 3.87 17.88 13.30
N ASP A 79 3.09 18.85 13.76
CA ASP A 79 1.81 19.22 13.13
C ASP A 79 1.97 19.65 11.67
N ALA A 80 2.99 20.46 11.38
CA ALA A 80 3.28 20.89 10.02
C ALA A 80 3.66 19.69 9.12
N TYR A 81 4.48 18.77 9.61
CA TYR A 81 4.82 17.54 8.88
C TYR A 81 3.60 16.65 8.65
N LEU A 82 2.75 16.46 9.65
CA LEU A 82 1.50 15.70 9.51
C LEU A 82 0.57 16.33 8.48
N ALA A 83 0.43 17.65 8.47
CA ALA A 83 -0.38 18.35 7.48
C ALA A 83 0.13 18.14 6.05
N LEU A 84 1.45 18.15 5.85
CA LEU A 84 2.09 17.86 4.56
C LEU A 84 1.85 16.40 4.13
N LEU A 85 2.03 15.45 5.05
CA LEU A 85 1.80 14.03 4.79
C LEU A 85 0.33 13.73 4.48
N GLN A 86 -0.60 14.28 5.26
CA GLN A 86 -2.04 14.17 5.00
C GLN A 86 -2.40 14.74 3.62
N THR A 87 -1.82 15.88 3.25
CA THR A 87 -2.04 16.47 1.93
C THR A 87 -1.48 15.58 0.81
N HIS A 88 -0.29 15.01 1.01
CA HIS A 88 0.33 14.09 0.05
C HIS A 88 -0.50 12.81 -0.13
N LEU A 89 -0.95 12.18 0.96
CA LEU A 89 -1.79 10.97 0.91
C LEU A 89 -3.15 11.24 0.27
N ARG A 90 -3.79 12.37 0.61
CA ARG A 90 -5.11 12.74 0.08
C ARG A 90 -5.10 13.02 -1.42
N THR A 91 -4.03 13.63 -1.92
CA THR A 91 -3.90 14.00 -3.33
C THR A 91 -3.16 12.95 -4.16
N GLY A 92 -2.46 12.04 -3.49
CA GLY A 92 -1.61 11.03 -4.09
C GLY A 92 -2.42 9.95 -4.84
N PRO A 93 -2.02 9.60 -6.07
CA PRO A 93 -2.65 8.51 -6.81
C PRO A 93 -2.11 7.15 -6.31
N MET A 94 -2.69 6.68 -5.21
CA MET A 94 -2.30 5.44 -4.54
C MET A 94 -3.33 4.34 -4.75
N TYR A 95 -2.84 3.13 -5.00
CA TYR A 95 -3.66 1.98 -5.35
C TYR A 95 -3.18 0.72 -4.65
N TYR A 96 -4.11 -0.21 -4.42
CA TYR A 96 -3.83 -1.51 -3.83
C TYR A 96 -4.81 -2.57 -4.32
N SER A 97 -4.48 -3.83 -4.08
CA SER A 97 -5.41 -4.96 -4.17
C SER A 97 -5.16 -5.91 -3.00
N TYR A 98 -6.21 -6.56 -2.51
CA TYR A 98 -6.10 -7.52 -1.42
C TYR A 98 -5.52 -8.87 -1.86
N SER A 99 -5.61 -9.19 -3.16
CA SER A 99 -5.31 -10.53 -3.68
C SER A 99 -4.45 -10.51 -4.93
N PHE A 100 -3.91 -9.35 -5.32
CA PHE A 100 -3.14 -9.20 -6.53
C PHE A 100 -1.96 -8.24 -6.31
N ASP A 101 -0.78 -8.62 -6.77
CA ASP A 101 0.40 -7.78 -6.61
C ASP A 101 0.44 -6.72 -7.70
N LEU A 102 0.21 -5.46 -7.33
CA LEU A 102 0.28 -4.34 -8.27
C LEU A 102 1.69 -3.75 -8.39
N THR A 103 2.61 -4.12 -7.49
CA THR A 103 3.98 -3.59 -7.45
C THR A 103 4.89 -4.24 -8.48
N ASN A 104 4.64 -5.51 -8.86
CA ASN A 104 5.36 -6.21 -9.91
C ASN A 104 4.65 -6.13 -11.27
N SER A 105 5.44 -6.20 -12.34
CA SER A 105 4.91 -6.43 -13.69
C SER A 105 4.35 -7.84 -13.85
N MET A 106 3.45 -8.04 -14.82
CA MET A 106 2.86 -9.35 -15.12
C MET A 106 3.93 -10.41 -15.41
N GLN A 107 5.02 -9.99 -16.08
CA GLN A 107 6.15 -10.86 -16.35
C GLN A 107 6.87 -11.29 -15.06
N ARG A 108 7.16 -10.37 -14.13
CA ARG A 108 7.80 -10.72 -12.84
C ARG A 108 6.89 -11.58 -11.96
N GLN A 109 5.59 -11.35 -12.02
CA GLN A 109 4.60 -12.16 -11.29
C GLN A 109 4.56 -13.61 -11.79
N SER A 110 4.83 -13.88 -13.07
CA SER A 110 4.85 -15.26 -13.60
C SER A 110 5.94 -16.15 -12.98
N THR A 111 6.97 -15.54 -12.39
CA THR A 111 8.08 -16.23 -11.71
C THR A 111 8.02 -16.07 -10.20
N ALA A 112 6.97 -15.46 -9.65
CA ALA A 112 6.84 -15.21 -8.23
C ALA A 112 6.45 -16.48 -7.46
N ASP A 113 6.91 -16.59 -6.21
CA ASP A 113 6.48 -17.64 -5.30
C ASP A 113 5.14 -17.26 -4.67
N HIS A 114 4.06 -17.86 -5.19
CA HIS A 114 2.71 -17.62 -4.71
C HIS A 114 2.40 -18.28 -3.35
N SER A 115 3.32 -19.05 -2.77
CA SER A 115 3.17 -19.56 -1.40
C SER A 115 3.43 -18.50 -0.34
N LEU A 116 4.14 -17.43 -0.69
CA LEU A 116 4.48 -16.35 0.23
C LEU A 116 3.31 -15.36 0.39
N PRO A 117 3.21 -14.63 1.51
CA PRO A 117 2.29 -13.52 1.65
C PRO A 117 2.50 -12.45 0.56
N LEU A 118 1.43 -11.75 0.17
CA LEU A 118 1.45 -10.73 -0.89
C LEU A 118 2.54 -9.67 -0.67
N TRP A 119 2.71 -9.25 0.59
CA TRP A 119 3.72 -8.27 0.94
C TRP A 119 5.13 -8.78 0.72
N GLN A 120 5.42 -10.07 0.85
CA GLN A 120 6.75 -10.62 0.61
C GLN A 120 7.05 -10.71 -0.89
N GLN A 121 6.03 -11.01 -1.70
CA GLN A 121 6.13 -11.08 -3.17
C GLN A 121 6.36 -9.70 -3.82
N ALA A 122 5.90 -8.62 -3.17
CA ALA A 122 5.91 -7.28 -3.73
C ALA A 122 7.34 -6.78 -4.09
N ASP A 123 7.44 -5.97 -5.13
CA ASP A 123 8.64 -5.26 -5.55
C ASP A 123 8.91 -4.10 -4.58
N ASP A 124 10.00 -4.18 -3.81
CA ASP A 124 10.36 -3.15 -2.83
C ASP A 124 10.44 -1.74 -3.44
N ARG A 125 10.89 -1.66 -4.71
CA ARG A 125 11.03 -0.38 -5.41
C ARG A 125 9.70 0.35 -5.50
N PHE A 126 8.58 -0.35 -5.59
CA PHE A 126 7.24 0.20 -5.82
C PHE A 126 6.29 0.03 -4.64
N PHE A 127 6.73 -0.64 -3.57
CA PHE A 127 5.98 -0.72 -2.33
C PHE A 127 6.15 0.60 -1.56
N TRP A 128 5.18 1.50 -1.71
CA TRP A 128 5.23 2.85 -1.16
C TRP A 128 5.40 2.86 0.36
N THR A 129 4.71 1.97 1.06
CA THR A 129 4.86 1.84 2.51
C THR A 129 6.14 1.12 2.88
N ASN A 130 6.89 1.67 3.84
CA ASN A 130 8.08 1.00 4.34
C ASN A 130 7.72 -0.29 5.10
N ARG A 131 8.30 -1.43 4.71
CA ARG A 131 8.15 -2.71 5.42
C ARG A 131 8.84 -2.69 6.78
N THR A 132 9.90 -1.89 6.96
CA THR A 132 10.83 -2.02 8.10
C THR A 132 10.16 -1.76 9.45
N LEU A 133 9.21 -0.81 9.51
CA LEU A 133 8.55 -0.45 10.78
C LEU A 133 7.58 -1.54 11.25
N LEU A 134 6.89 -2.21 10.32
CA LEU A 134 6.04 -3.36 10.63
C LEU A 134 6.87 -4.61 10.97
N THR A 135 8.06 -4.77 10.38
CA THR A 135 8.90 -5.95 10.63
C THR A 135 9.75 -5.85 11.89
N CYS A 136 10.29 -4.70 12.28
CA CYS A 136 11.18 -4.61 13.45
C CYS A 136 10.46 -4.91 14.78
N GLU A 137 9.24 -4.40 14.98
CA GLU A 137 8.45 -4.63 16.20
C GLU A 137 7.76 -6.02 16.20
N ALA A 138 7.39 -6.54 15.02
CA ALA A 138 6.66 -7.81 14.91
C ALA A 138 7.56 -9.06 14.80
N ARG A 139 8.88 -8.86 14.62
CA ARG A 139 9.86 -9.90 14.23
C ARG A 139 10.03 -11.07 15.19
N HIS A 140 9.55 -10.95 16.41
CA HIS A 140 9.79 -12.00 17.40
C HIS A 140 8.68 -13.05 17.48
N HIS A 141 7.39 -12.73 17.31
CA HIS A 141 6.31 -13.70 17.60
C HIS A 141 4.96 -13.51 16.88
N LEU A 142 4.83 -12.61 15.89
CA LEU A 142 3.50 -12.19 15.40
C LEU A 142 3.29 -12.49 13.91
N SER A 143 2.25 -13.27 13.57
CA SER A 143 1.74 -13.45 12.20
C SER A 143 1.01 -12.18 11.73
N VAL A 144 1.77 -11.10 11.51
CA VAL A 144 1.25 -9.79 11.07
C VAL A 144 1.01 -9.71 9.56
N ASP A 145 1.30 -10.78 8.82
CA ASP A 145 1.27 -10.82 7.36
C ASP A 145 -0.04 -10.30 6.77
N SER A 146 -1.17 -10.62 7.39
CA SER A 146 -2.51 -10.21 6.96
C SER A 146 -2.78 -8.71 7.10
N PHE A 147 -1.96 -7.98 7.86
CA PHE A 147 -2.09 -6.54 8.07
C PHE A 147 -1.18 -5.72 7.16
N ILE A 148 -0.22 -6.36 6.49
CA ILE A 148 0.73 -5.68 5.61
C ILE A 148 0.16 -5.67 4.19
N LEU A 149 -0.31 -4.50 3.75
CA LEU A 149 -0.92 -4.32 2.44
C LEU A 149 0.00 -3.56 1.48
N PRO A 150 0.43 -4.18 0.36
CA PRO A 150 1.18 -3.48 -0.68
C PRO A 150 0.35 -2.36 -1.33
N VAL A 151 0.78 -1.14 -1.09
CA VAL A 151 0.28 0.07 -1.77
C VAL A 151 1.37 0.57 -2.70
N PHE A 152 1.03 0.88 -3.95
CA PHE A 152 1.95 1.58 -4.85
C PHE A 152 1.46 3.00 -5.13
N PHE A 153 2.41 3.88 -5.44
CA PHE A 153 2.16 5.25 -5.85
C PHE A 153 2.38 5.40 -7.35
N GLY A 154 1.44 5.98 -8.09
CA GLY A 154 1.63 6.21 -9.52
C GLY A 154 0.32 6.41 -10.28
N PHE A 155 0.09 5.67 -11.35
CA PHE A 155 -1.13 5.78 -12.14
C PHE A 155 -1.68 4.40 -12.46
N LEU A 156 -3.01 4.26 -12.43
CA LEU A 156 -3.69 3.07 -12.91
C LEU A 156 -5.00 3.46 -13.56
N ALA A 157 -5.17 3.02 -14.79
CA ALA A 157 -6.43 3.06 -15.52
C ALA A 157 -6.75 1.66 -16.05
N ILE A 158 -8.00 1.24 -15.86
CA ILE A 158 -8.56 0.00 -16.39
C ILE A 158 -9.73 0.42 -17.27
N THR A 159 -9.70 0.05 -18.54
CA THR A 159 -10.73 0.44 -19.51
C THR A 159 -11.15 -0.76 -20.33
N THR A 160 -12.42 -1.10 -20.25
CA THR A 160 -13.02 -2.13 -21.11
C THR A 160 -13.39 -1.52 -22.45
N THR A 161 -12.96 -2.15 -23.53
CA THR A 161 -13.27 -1.74 -24.89
C THR A 161 -13.54 -2.95 -25.79
N ARG A 162 -13.96 -2.70 -27.03
CA ARG A 162 -14.19 -3.73 -28.05
C ARG A 162 -13.53 -3.31 -29.34
N ILE A 163 -12.70 -4.18 -29.92
CA ILE A 163 -12.14 -3.98 -31.27
C ILE A 163 -12.64 -5.11 -32.15
N LYS A 164 -13.27 -4.79 -33.29
CA LYS A 164 -13.81 -5.77 -34.25
C LYS A 164 -14.65 -6.86 -33.57
N ASN A 165 -15.55 -6.45 -32.66
CA ASN A 165 -16.44 -7.33 -31.89
C ASN A 165 -15.76 -8.21 -30.81
N THR A 166 -14.44 -8.14 -30.67
CA THR A 166 -13.69 -8.82 -29.62
C THR A 166 -13.61 -7.93 -28.37
N PRO A 167 -14.20 -8.35 -27.24
CA PRO A 167 -14.04 -7.63 -25.98
C PRO A 167 -12.61 -7.72 -25.48
N MET A 168 -12.12 -6.61 -24.94
CA MET A 168 -10.81 -6.53 -24.33
C MET A 168 -10.80 -5.56 -23.15
N ILE A 169 -9.90 -5.81 -22.22
CA ILE A 169 -9.60 -4.89 -21.12
C ILE A 169 -8.20 -4.34 -21.39
N PHE A 170 -8.13 -3.02 -21.51
CA PHE A 170 -6.89 -2.26 -21.62
C PHE A 170 -6.54 -1.72 -20.24
N ILE A 171 -5.34 -2.04 -19.76
CA ILE A 171 -4.84 -1.59 -18.47
C ILE A 171 -3.53 -0.84 -18.71
N LEU A 172 -3.45 0.36 -18.16
CA LEU A 172 -2.21 1.14 -18.12
C LEU A 172 -1.84 1.38 -16.67
N ILE A 173 -0.71 0.82 -16.24
CA ILE A 173 -0.16 1.01 -14.91
C ILE A 173 1.17 1.75 -15.02
N THR A 174 1.38 2.74 -14.17
CA THR A 174 2.69 3.38 -13.96
C THR A 174 2.99 3.35 -12.48
N ARG A 175 4.11 2.76 -12.09
CA ARG A 175 4.56 2.68 -10.70
C ARG A 175 5.73 3.62 -10.52
N LYS A 176 5.65 4.52 -9.54
CA LYS A 176 6.77 5.40 -9.17
C LYS A 176 7.55 4.74 -8.05
N SER A 177 8.88 4.73 -8.19
CA SER A 177 9.73 4.14 -7.17
C SER A 177 9.75 4.96 -5.88
N ARG A 178 9.77 4.27 -4.73
CA ARG A 178 10.00 4.86 -3.41
C ARG A 178 11.44 5.37 -3.25
N HIS A 179 12.40 4.75 -3.94
CA HIS A 179 13.81 5.10 -3.78
C HIS A 179 14.12 6.42 -4.46
N ARG A 180 14.96 7.21 -3.80
CA ARG A 180 15.50 8.48 -4.33
C ARG A 180 14.41 9.38 -4.92
N ALA A 181 13.24 9.41 -4.27
CA ALA A 181 12.17 10.34 -4.57
C ALA A 181 12.60 11.74 -4.11
N GLY A 182 12.47 12.74 -4.98
CA GLY A 182 12.87 14.10 -4.63
C GLY A 182 12.79 15.05 -5.81
N THR A 183 12.87 16.34 -5.51
CA THR A 183 12.79 17.39 -6.51
C THR A 183 13.97 17.34 -7.48
N ARG A 184 13.73 17.79 -8.71
CA ARG A 184 14.64 17.67 -9.88
C ARG A 184 16.06 18.17 -9.62
N TYR A 185 16.25 19.12 -8.70
CA TYR A 185 17.55 19.72 -8.41
C TYR A 185 18.33 19.02 -7.29
N PHE A 186 17.68 18.18 -6.48
CA PHE A 186 18.31 17.51 -5.34
C PHE A 186 18.55 16.01 -5.57
N ALA A 187 17.73 15.37 -6.41
CA ALA A 187 17.75 13.91 -6.53
C ALA A 187 18.51 13.37 -7.76
N ARG A 188 19.02 14.19 -8.69
CA ARG A 188 19.63 13.70 -9.95
C ARG A 188 20.77 12.68 -9.75
N GLY A 189 20.93 11.78 -10.70
CA GLY A 189 21.98 10.76 -10.69
C GLY A 189 21.57 9.47 -9.99
N VAL A 190 22.58 8.72 -9.57
CA VAL A 190 22.48 7.41 -8.91
C VAL A 190 22.97 7.54 -7.46
N ASP A 191 22.39 6.80 -6.52
CA ASP A 191 22.96 6.65 -5.17
C ASP A 191 24.03 5.54 -5.10
N GLU A 192 24.65 5.38 -3.93
CA GLU A 192 25.65 4.36 -3.66
C GLU A 192 25.13 2.92 -3.84
N ASN A 193 23.80 2.73 -3.73
CA ASN A 193 23.12 1.45 -3.90
C ASN A 193 22.66 1.22 -5.35
N GLY A 194 22.99 2.12 -6.29
CA GLY A 194 22.59 1.99 -7.69
C GLY A 194 21.18 2.48 -8.01
N SER A 195 20.46 3.09 -7.06
CA SER A 195 19.11 3.59 -7.28
C SER A 195 19.12 4.93 -7.99
N VAL A 196 18.43 5.01 -9.14
CA VAL A 196 18.31 6.23 -9.92
C VAL A 196 17.16 7.11 -9.44
N ALA A 197 17.35 8.43 -9.59
CA ALA A 197 16.34 9.43 -9.24
C ALA A 197 15.01 9.21 -9.95
N ASN A 198 13.89 9.32 -9.22
CA ASN A 198 12.54 9.40 -9.81
C ASN A 198 12.23 8.28 -10.83
N PHE A 199 12.71 7.07 -10.57
CA PHE A 199 12.43 5.91 -11.43
C PHE A 199 10.93 5.64 -11.51
N ASN A 200 10.42 5.42 -12.72
CA ASN A 200 9.05 4.97 -12.96
C ASN A 200 9.07 3.76 -13.90
N GLU A 201 8.19 2.79 -13.66
CA GLU A 201 7.92 1.70 -14.59
C GLU A 201 6.49 1.84 -15.11
N THR A 202 6.33 1.90 -16.43
CA THR A 202 5.02 1.91 -17.10
C THR A 202 4.82 0.58 -17.81
N GLU A 203 3.70 -0.08 -17.51
CA GLU A 203 3.31 -1.34 -18.13
C GLU A 203 1.91 -1.19 -18.75
N GLN A 204 1.78 -1.71 -19.96
CA GLN A 204 0.51 -1.79 -20.68
C GLN A 204 0.10 -3.26 -20.77
N ILE A 205 -1.09 -3.58 -20.28
CA ILE A 205 -1.62 -4.94 -20.27
C ILE A 205 -2.89 -4.96 -21.11
N LEU A 206 -2.99 -5.96 -21.98
CA LEU A 206 -4.18 -6.22 -22.78
C LEU A 206 -4.70 -7.62 -22.43
N ILE A 207 -5.96 -7.69 -21.98
CA ILE A 207 -6.65 -8.96 -21.74
C ILE A 207 -7.71 -9.10 -22.84
N ILE A 208 -7.60 -10.15 -23.66
CA ILE A 208 -8.48 -10.39 -24.82
C ILE A 208 -9.44 -11.53 -24.48
N GLY A 209 -10.72 -11.38 -24.82
CA GLY A 209 -11.72 -12.46 -24.70
C GLY A 209 -12.34 -12.60 -23.31
N ASP A 210 -11.78 -11.95 -22.29
CA ASP A 210 -12.35 -11.91 -20.95
C ASP A 210 -13.16 -10.62 -20.77
N ALA A 211 -14.44 -10.67 -21.12
CA ALA A 211 -15.41 -9.62 -20.81
C ALA A 211 -16.00 -9.77 -19.39
N GLY A 212 -15.53 -10.76 -18.62
CA GLY A 212 -16.25 -11.33 -17.49
C GLY A 212 -15.60 -11.07 -16.15
N ALA A 213 -15.77 -9.85 -15.62
CA ALA A 213 -16.18 -9.59 -14.24
C ALA A 213 -16.11 -8.07 -13.99
N ILE A 214 -17.23 -7.39 -14.20
CA ILE A 214 -17.50 -6.11 -13.52
C ILE A 214 -17.80 -6.44 -12.06
#